data_AF-A0A9E2IDY6-F1
#
_entry.id   AF-A0A9E2IDY6-F1
#
_cell.length_a   1.000
_cell.length_b   1.000
_cell.length_c   1.000
_cell.angle_alpha   90.00
_cell.angle_beta   90.00
_cell.angle_gamma   90.00
#
_symmetry.space_group_name_H-M   'P 1'
#
loop_
_entity.id
_entity.type
_entity.pdbx_description
1 polymer ?
#
loop_
_entity_poly.entity_id
_entity_poly.type
_entity_poly.pdbx_seq_one_letter_code
_entity_poly.pdbx_strand_id
1 'polypeptide(L)'
;MSKKAFWVLLIAAFSSMLGLGIISPFLPGFAEEHGANGFWLGMIFAGFGFSRTIIMPVVGKLFDKSRGKIIVTSGLVLYAVVSLFYPLADYVFSLIVVRVVHGFAAGMIM
;
A
#
# COMPACT_ATOMS: atom_id res chain seq x y z
N MET A 1 3.86 -7.25 -25.17
CA MET A 1 2.74 -7.42 -24.23
C MET A 1 1.44 -7.60 -25.00
N SER A 2 0.54 -8.48 -24.57
CA SER A 2 -0.80 -8.55 -25.17
C SER A 2 -1.62 -7.32 -24.76
N LYS A 3 -2.50 -6.82 -25.64
CA LYS A 3 -3.40 -5.68 -25.33
C LYS A 3 -4.17 -5.90 -24.02
N LYS A 4 -4.57 -7.15 -23.73
CA LYS A 4 -5.27 -7.53 -22.49
C LYS A 4 -4.39 -7.34 -21.24
N ALA A 5 -3.12 -7.74 -21.28
CA ALA A 5 -2.22 -7.59 -20.15
C ALA A 5 -1.92 -6.11 -19.83
N PHE A 6 -1.81 -5.27 -20.86
CA PHE A 6 -1.63 -3.84 -20.69
C PHE A 6 -2.79 -3.20 -19.92
N TRP A 7 -4.03 -3.46 -20.33
CA TRP A 7 -5.22 -2.91 -19.64
C TRP A 7 -5.35 -3.39 -18.20
N VAL A 8 -5.03 -4.66 -17.92
CA VAL A 8 -5.06 -5.19 -16.55
C VAL A 8 -4.05 -4.46 -15.66
N LEU A 9 -2.82 -4.26 -16.12
CA LEU A 9 -1.81 -3.53 -15.36
C LEU A 9 -2.17 -2.05 -15.21
N LEU A 10 -2.74 -1.44 -16.24
CA LEU A 10 -3.18 -0.05 -16.18
C LEU A 10 -4.28 0.15 -15.13
N ILE A 11 -5.29 -0.72 -15.11
CA ILE A 11 -6.37 -0.66 -14.11
C ILE A 11 -5.82 -0.92 -12.71
N ALA A 12 -4.93 -1.91 -12.56
CA ALA A 12 -4.29 -2.20 -11.28
C ALA A 12 -3.50 -1.00 -10.73
N ALA A 13 -2.67 -0.40 -11.57
CA ALA A 13 -1.90 0.79 -11.22
C ALA A 13 -2.84 1.96 -10.88
N PHE A 14 -3.85 2.21 -11.72
CA PHE A 14 -4.85 3.25 -11.51
C PHE A 14 -5.57 3.08 -10.18
N SER A 15 -6.13 1.90 -9.89
CA SER A 15 -6.83 1.62 -8.62
C SER A 15 -5.92 1.83 -7.42
N SER A 16 -4.67 1.39 -7.47
CA SER A 16 -3.72 1.57 -6.38
C SER A 16 -3.34 3.05 -6.15
N MET A 17 -3.11 3.80 -7.23
CA MET A 17 -2.83 5.24 -7.15
C MET A 17 -4.03 6.04 -6.67
N LEU A 18 -5.25 5.66 -7.07
CA LEU A 18 -6.48 6.28 -6.58
C LEU A 18 -6.62 6.09 -5.06
N GLY A 19 -6.39 4.87 -4.57
CA GLY A 19 -6.38 4.57 -3.14
C GLY A 19 -5.35 5.41 -2.38
N LEU A 20 -4.11 5.49 -2.88
CA LEU A 20 -3.09 6.36 -2.29
C LEU A 20 -3.47 7.83 -2.31
N GLY A 21 -4.06 8.32 -3.42
CA GLY A 21 -4.50 9.70 -3.58
C GLY A 21 -5.63 10.09 -2.63
N ILE A 22 -6.50 9.14 -2.27
CA ILE A 22 -7.57 9.36 -1.28
C ILE A 22 -7.00 9.31 0.15
N ILE A 23 -6.16 8.31 0.46
CA ILE A 23 -5.64 8.12 1.82
C ILE A 23 -4.64 9.22 2.21
N SER A 24 -3.80 9.69 1.29
CA SER A 24 -2.73 10.66 1.60
C SER A 24 -3.20 11.97 2.23
N PRO A 25 -4.26 12.66 1.72
CA PRO A 25 -4.78 13.87 2.35
C PRO A 25 -5.69 13.59 3.55
N PHE A 26 -6.37 12.45 3.58
CA PHE A 26 -7.29 12.09 4.67
C PHE A 26 -6.56 11.66 5.95
N LEU A 27 -5.49 10.89 5.80
CA LEU A 27 -4.84 10.23 6.92
C LEU A 27 -4.23 11.16 7.98
N PRO A 28 -3.64 12.32 7.63
CA PRO A 28 -3.13 13.25 8.64
C PRO A 28 -4.20 13.70 9.62
N GLY A 29 -5.36 14.13 9.13
CA GLY A 29 -6.48 14.53 9.99
C GLY A 29 -6.97 13.38 10.86
N PHE A 30 -7.16 12.19 10.27
CA PHE A 30 -7.55 11.00 11.01
C PHE A 30 -6.53 10.64 12.11
N ALA A 31 -5.24 10.71 11.81
CA ALA A 31 -4.19 10.38 12.79
C ALA A 31 -4.09 11.42 13.91
N GLU A 32 -4.26 12.72 13.60
CA GLU A 32 -4.27 13.80 14.59
C GLU A 32 -5.45 13.68 15.57
N GLU A 33 -6.64 13.31 15.07
CA GLU A 33 -7.80 12.99 15.91
C GLU A 33 -7.51 11.84 16.90
N HIS A 34 -6.62 10.92 16.53
CA HIS A 34 -6.14 9.80 17.36
C HIS A 34 -4.86 10.13 18.14
N GLY A 35 -4.49 11.40 18.26
CA GLY A 35 -3.38 11.88 19.09
C GLY A 35 -2.00 11.85 18.42
N ALA A 36 -1.92 11.69 17.09
CA ALA A 36 -0.65 11.79 16.38
C ALA A 36 -0.12 13.23 16.39
N ASN A 37 1.17 13.37 16.68
CA ASN A 37 1.90 14.62 16.47
C ASN A 37 2.73 14.52 15.18
N GLY A 38 3.44 15.58 14.80
CA GLY A 38 4.24 15.60 13.56
C GLY A 38 5.28 14.46 13.45
N PHE A 39 5.86 14.03 14.56
CA PHE A 39 6.79 12.88 14.58
C PHE A 39 6.07 11.57 14.20
N TRP A 40 4.92 11.32 14.83
CA TRP A 40 4.11 10.14 14.54
C TRP A 40 3.58 10.13 13.11
N LEU A 41 3.18 11.28 12.59
CA LEU A 41 2.78 11.41 11.20
C LEU A 41 3.93 11.06 10.25
N GLY A 42 5.14 11.56 10.55
CA GLY A 42 6.37 11.17 9.86
C GLY A 42 6.59 9.65 9.86
N MET A 43 6.43 8.99 11.01
CA MET A 43 6.54 7.54 11.15
C MET A 43 5.50 6.76 10.32
N ILE A 44 4.25 7.25 10.27
CA ILE A 44 3.15 6.66 9.48
C ILE A 44 3.51 6.67 7.98
N PHE A 45 3.98 7.79 7.44
CA PHE A 45 4.40 7.88 6.04
C PHE A 45 5.71 7.13 5.77
N ALA A 46 6.68 7.21 6.69
CA ALA A 46 7.94 6.50 6.58
C ALA A 46 7.74 4.98 6.59
N GLY A 47 6.86 4.44 7.43
CA GLY A 47 6.56 3.01 7.49
C GLY A 47 6.01 2.46 6.16
N PHE A 48 5.14 3.24 5.49
CA PHE A 48 4.66 2.91 4.15
C PHE A 48 5.80 2.91 3.12
N GLY A 49 6.58 3.99 3.06
CA GLY A 49 7.69 4.10 2.12
C GLY A 49 8.74 3.01 2.32
N PHE A 50 9.16 2.80 3.57
CA PHE A 50 10.16 1.82 3.97
C PHE A 50 9.76 0.38 3.60
N SER A 51 8.55 -0.04 4.00
CA SER A 51 8.04 -1.37 3.66
C SER A 51 7.94 -1.59 2.15
N ARG A 52 7.45 -0.59 1.41
CA ARG A 52 7.38 -0.62 -0.04
C ARG A 52 8.76 -0.74 -0.68
N THR A 53 9.73 0.07 -0.25
CA THR A 53 11.10 0.04 -0.79
C THR A 53 11.78 -1.31 -0.57
N ILE A 54 11.54 -1.97 0.58
CA ILE A 54 12.12 -3.28 0.88
C ILE A 54 11.50 -4.38 0.04
N ILE A 55 10.18 -4.35 -0.16
CA ILE A 55 9.48 -5.44 -0.86
C ILE A 55 9.70 -5.38 -2.38
N MET A 56 9.90 -4.19 -2.97
CA MET A 56 10.05 -4.02 -4.42
C MET A 56 11.20 -4.86 -5.03
N PRO A 57 12.43 -4.90 -4.49
CA PRO A 57 13.49 -5.78 -4.98
C PRO A 57 13.15 -7.27 -4.89
N VAL A 58 12.44 -7.68 -3.83
CA VAL A 58 12.03 -9.07 -3.61
C VAL A 58 10.97 -9.47 -4.64
N VAL A 59 9.97 -8.62 -4.81
CA VAL A 59 8.90 -8.79 -5.81
C VAL A 59 9.46 -8.79 -7.21
N GLY A 60 10.39 -7.90 -7.55
CA GLY A 60 11.06 -7.87 -8.85
C GLY A 60 11.75 -9.19 -9.19
N LYS A 61 12.53 -9.75 -8.24
CA LYS A 61 13.15 -11.08 -8.41
C LYS A 61 12.13 -12.21 -8.53
N LEU A 62 10.99 -12.09 -7.84
CA LEU A 62 9.93 -13.09 -7.89
C LEU A 62 9.15 -13.00 -9.21
N PHE A 63 9.02 -11.81 -9.79
CA PHE A 63 8.44 -11.57 -11.11
C PHE A 63 9.22 -12.26 -12.23
N ASP A 64 10.55 -12.29 -12.13
CA ASP A 64 11.40 -12.99 -13.12
C ASP A 64 11.19 -14.52 -13.11
N LYS A 65 10.71 -15.07 -11.98
CA LYS A 65 10.52 -16.51 -11.78
C LYS A 65 9.06 -16.97 -11.83
N SER A 66 8.11 -16.05 -11.63
CA SER A 66 6.69 -16.35 -11.45
C SER A 66 5.83 -15.71 -12.55
N ARG A 67 4.56 -16.13 -12.62
CA ARG A 67 3.57 -15.43 -13.44
C ARG A 67 3.23 -14.12 -12.74
N GLY A 68 3.88 -13.03 -13.14
CA GLY A 68 3.69 -11.67 -12.57
C GLY A 68 2.24 -11.26 -12.33
N LYS A 69 1.29 -11.77 -13.13
CA LYS A 69 -0.17 -11.63 -12.90
C LYS A 69 -0.59 -12.02 -11.48
N ILE A 70 -0.13 -13.15 -10.94
CA ILE A 70 -0.51 -13.65 -9.61
C ILE A 70 -0.01 -12.67 -8.53
N ILE A 71 1.18 -12.13 -8.70
CA ILE A 71 1.78 -11.18 -7.75
C ILE A 71 0.97 -9.88 -7.72
N VAL A 72 0.67 -9.29 -8.88
CA VAL A 72 -0.15 -8.06 -8.95
C VAL A 72 -1.55 -8.29 -8.38
N THR A 73 -2.21 -9.41 -8.72
CA THR A 73 -3.56 -9.70 -8.23
C THR A 73 -3.58 -9.92 -6.72
N SER A 74 -2.61 -10.67 -6.16
CA SER A 74 -2.52 -10.86 -4.71
C SER A 74 -2.17 -9.56 -3.97
N GLY A 75 -1.30 -8.73 -4.55
CA GLY A 75 -1.00 -7.39 -4.04
C GLY A 75 -2.24 -6.50 -3.98
N LEU A 76 -3.06 -6.48 -5.03
CA LEU A 76 -4.32 -5.74 -5.07
C LEU A 76 -5.31 -6.22 -4.01
N VAL A 77 -5.50 -7.53 -3.87
CA VAL A 77 -6.39 -8.10 -2.84
C VAL A 77 -5.89 -7.72 -1.46
N LEU A 78 -4.59 -7.86 -1.19
CA LEU A 78 -4.00 -7.48 0.09
C LEU A 78 -4.16 -5.97 0.34
N TYR A 79 -3.93 -5.12 -0.65
CA TYR A 79 -4.10 -3.66 -0.56
C TYR A 79 -5.55 -3.30 -0.19
N ALA A 80 -6.53 -3.93 -0.84
CA ALA A 80 -7.94 -3.72 -0.55
C ALA A 80 -8.31 -4.19 0.87
N VAL A 81 -7.85 -5.39 1.28
CA VAL A 81 -8.10 -5.94 2.61
C VAL A 81 -7.50 -5.05 3.69
N VAL A 82 -6.24 -4.62 3.53
CA VAL A 82 -5.56 -3.72 4.48
C VAL A 82 -6.28 -2.38 4.61
N SER A 83 -6.85 -1.87 3.51
CA SER A 83 -7.63 -0.62 3.52
C SER A 83 -8.85 -0.71 4.46
N LEU A 84 -9.41 -1.90 4.69
CA LEU A 84 -10.54 -2.10 5.61
C LEU A 84 -10.13 -2.03 7.10
N PHE A 85 -8.84 -2.08 7.42
CA PHE A 85 -8.35 -2.01 8.80
C PHE A 85 -8.10 -0.58 9.29
N TYR A 86 -8.10 0.44 8.42
CA TYR A 86 -7.93 1.84 8.87
C TYR A 86 -8.98 2.29 9.90
N PRO A 87 -10.28 2.01 9.73
CA PRO A 87 -11.28 2.41 10.71
C PRO A 87 -11.18 1.64 12.04
N LEU A 88 -10.45 0.52 12.07
CA LEU A 88 -10.24 -0.30 13.28
C LEU A 88 -8.98 0.11 14.05
N ALA A 89 -8.26 1.14 13.58
CA ALA A 89 -6.97 1.54 14.12
C ALA A 89 -7.15 2.66 15.18
N ASP A 90 -7.53 2.28 16.40
CA ASP A 90 -7.88 3.20 17.49
C ASP A 90 -6.69 3.99 18.08
N TYR A 91 -5.46 3.67 17.72
CA TYR A 91 -4.26 4.34 18.24
C TYR A 91 -3.18 4.49 17.19
N VAL A 92 -2.37 5.53 17.31
CA VAL A 92 -1.32 5.92 16.35
C VAL A 92 -0.41 4.75 15.93
N PHE A 93 -0.02 3.89 16.89
CA PHE A 93 0.82 2.74 16.59
C PHE A 93 0.13 1.70 15.69
N SER A 94 -1.18 1.46 15.87
CA SER A 94 -1.95 0.58 14.98
C SER A 94 -2.02 1.13 13.55
N LEU A 95 -2.12 2.45 13.38
CA LEU A 95 -2.05 3.11 12.07
C LEU A 95 -0.69 2.92 11.38
N ILE A 96 0.41 2.93 12.14
CA ILE A 96 1.75 2.65 11.60
C ILE A 96 1.82 1.20 11.12
N VAL A 97 1.30 0.25 11.90
CA VAL A 97 1.27 -1.17 11.50
C VAL A 97 0.45 -1.35 10.23
N VAL A 98 -0.77 -0.79 10.18
CA VAL A 98 -1.60 -0.81 8.98
C VAL A 98 -0.85 -0.22 7.79
N ARG A 99 -0.16 0.91 7.96
CA ARG A 99 0.66 1.54 6.91
C ARG A 99 1.81 0.68 6.40
N VAL A 100 2.50 -0.01 7.28
CA VAL A 100 3.61 -0.91 6.92
C VAL A 100 3.08 -2.09 6.09
N VAL A 101 1.97 -2.71 6.51
CA VAL A 101 1.35 -3.79 5.75
C VAL A 101 0.81 -3.26 4.41
N HIS A 102 0.29 -2.03 4.40
CA HIS A 102 -0.21 -1.40 3.18
C HIS A 102 0.90 -1.10 2.17
N GLY A 103 2.08 -0.66 2.65
CA GLY A 103 3.25 -0.42 1.82
C GLY A 103 3.84 -1.72 1.25
N PHE A 104 3.80 -2.80 2.02
CA PHE A 104 4.12 -4.15 1.52
C PHE A 104 3.21 -4.54 0.35
N ALA A 105 1.89 -4.38 0.51
CA ALA A 105 0.92 -4.66 -0.55
C ALA A 105 1.14 -3.78 -1.78
N ALA A 106 1.41 -2.48 -1.57
CA ALA A 106 1.66 -1.52 -2.63
C ALA A 106 2.90 -1.89 -3.47
N GLY A 107 3.97 -2.39 -2.84
CA GLY A 107 5.18 -2.84 -3.56
C GLY A 107 5.04 -4.20 -4.25
N MET A 108 3.94 -4.93 -4.06
CA MET A 108 3.60 -6.10 -4.89
C MET A 108 2.90 -5.70 -6.20
N ILE A 109 2.27 -4.53 -6.23
CA ILE A 109 1.51 -4.03 -7.38
C ILE A 109 2.40 -3.24 -8.34
N MET A 110 3.32 -2.45 -7.79
CA MET A 110 4.20 -1.50 -8.50
C MET A 110 5.62 -2.04 -8.63
#